data_AF-A0A7S6S299-F1
#
_entry.id   AF-A0A7S6S299-F1
#
_cell.length_a   1.000
_cell.length_b   1.000
_cell.length_c   1.000
_cell.angle_alpha   90.00
_cell.angle_beta   90.00
_cell.angle_gamma   90.00
#
_symmetry.space_group_name_H-M   'P 1'
#
loop_
_entity.id
_entity.type
_entity.pdbx_description
1 polymer ?
#
loop_
_entity_poly.entity_id
_entity_poly.type
_entity_poly.pdbx_seq_one_letter_code
_entity_poly.pdbx_strand_id
1 'polypeptide(L)'
;MSRNVALGVFALLALGVAAFLVFGRRGSSGADFATRVMINGACLACKKDVSAEFKSLDIAPYPCPHCRQSAVFPKFFCVSCKRVFVPVPDRSSGTPRIPQSPRCTACKSTYTQGYYPGLEIQQPKGEAPLPPWP
;
A
#
# COMPACT_ATOMS: atom_id res chain seq x y z
N MET A 1 -51.78 -27.14 33.68
CA MET A 1 -51.31 -25.75 33.44
C MET A 1 -49.79 -25.61 33.42
N SER A 2 -49.02 -26.40 34.19
CA SER A 2 -47.55 -26.32 34.27
C SER A 2 -46.77 -26.66 32.98
N ARG A 3 -47.30 -27.55 32.12
CA ARG A 3 -46.60 -28.02 30.91
C ARG A 3 -46.44 -26.93 29.83
N ASN A 4 -47.43 -26.05 29.70
CA ASN A 4 -47.40 -24.97 28.70
C ASN A 4 -46.50 -23.80 29.15
N VAL A 5 -46.37 -23.59 30.46
CA VAL A 5 -45.45 -22.61 31.05
C VAL A 5 -44.00 -23.07 30.88
N ALA A 6 -43.71 -24.36 31.11
CA ALA A 6 -42.38 -24.92 30.92
C ALA A 6 -41.89 -24.81 29.46
N LEU A 7 -42.77 -25.04 28.50
CA LEU A 7 -42.45 -24.89 27.06
C LEU A 7 -42.20 -23.44 26.66
N GLY A 8 -42.97 -22.48 27.23
CA GLY A 8 -42.76 -21.06 26.98
C GLY A 8 -41.42 -20.54 27.50
N VAL A 9 -41.01 -20.99 28.69
CA VAL A 9 -39.71 -20.62 29.28
C VAL A 9 -38.55 -21.20 28.47
N PHE A 10 -38.67 -22.45 27.99
CA PHE A 10 -37.65 -23.07 27.14
C PHE A 10 -37.49 -22.34 25.80
N ALA A 11 -38.60 -21.94 25.17
CA ALA A 11 -38.56 -21.21 23.91
C ALA A 11 -37.86 -19.84 24.05
N LEU A 12 -38.12 -19.12 25.14
CA LEU A 12 -37.48 -17.83 25.42
C LEU A 12 -35.98 -17.98 25.69
N LEU A 13 -35.57 -19.02 26.42
CA LEU A 13 -34.15 -19.31 26.66
C LEU A 13 -33.41 -19.69 25.38
N ALA A 14 -34.01 -20.53 24.53
CA ALA A 14 -33.43 -20.90 23.24
C ALA A 14 -33.23 -19.68 22.32
N LEU A 15 -34.22 -18.77 22.25
CA LEU A 15 -34.11 -17.53 21.48
C LEU A 15 -33.05 -16.58 22.05
N GLY A 16 -32.96 -16.45 23.37
CA GLY A 16 -31.94 -15.63 24.03
C GLY A 16 -30.52 -16.14 23.76
N VAL A 17 -30.30 -17.45 23.83
CA VAL A 17 -29.00 -18.07 23.51
C VAL A 17 -28.65 -17.91 22.03
N ALA A 18 -29.62 -18.09 21.12
CA ALA A 18 -29.39 -17.87 19.69
C ALA A 18 -29.04 -16.41 19.38
N ALA A 19 -29.75 -15.44 20.00
CA ALA A 19 -29.44 -14.03 19.87
C ALA A 19 -28.06 -13.70 20.42
N PHE A 20 -27.69 -14.23 21.58
CA PHE A 20 -26.35 -14.05 22.15
C PHE A 20 -25.24 -14.66 21.28
N LEU A 21 -25.48 -15.82 20.66
CA LEU A 21 -24.50 -16.42 19.74
C LEU A 21 -24.37 -15.67 18.41
N VAL A 22 -25.45 -15.06 17.90
CA VAL A 22 -25.42 -14.30 16.63
C VAL A 22 -24.89 -12.87 16.84
N PHE A 23 -25.30 -12.20 17.93
CA PHE A 23 -24.96 -10.80 18.19
C PHE A 23 -23.78 -10.64 19.16
N GLY A 24 -23.60 -11.56 20.12
CA GLY A 24 -22.49 -11.54 21.08
C GLY A 24 -21.16 -12.08 20.54
N ARG A 25 -21.18 -12.99 19.54
CA ARG A 25 -19.95 -13.36 18.78
C ARG A 25 -19.54 -12.33 17.72
N ARG A 26 -20.36 -11.30 17.47
CA ARG A 26 -19.96 -10.10 16.69
C ARG A 26 -19.08 -9.16 17.53
N GLY A 27 -18.30 -9.69 18.46
CA GLY A 27 -17.17 -8.99 19.06
C GLY A 27 -16.08 -8.83 18.01
N SER A 28 -15.94 -7.60 17.51
CA SER A 28 -14.66 -7.03 17.07
C SER A 28 -13.81 -7.90 16.14
N SER A 29 -14.39 -8.45 15.08
CA SER A 29 -13.66 -8.49 13.81
C SER A 29 -13.91 -7.16 13.12
N GLY A 30 -13.40 -6.08 13.74
CA GLY A 30 -13.01 -4.92 12.95
C GLY A 30 -11.94 -5.46 12.04
N ALA A 31 -12.35 -5.97 10.89
CA ALA A 31 -11.44 -6.35 9.84
C ALA A 31 -10.68 -5.06 9.56
N ASP A 32 -9.46 -4.99 10.10
CA ASP A 32 -8.41 -4.14 9.59
C ASP A 32 -8.25 -4.58 8.13
N PHE A 33 -9.14 -4.06 7.27
CA PHE A 33 -8.90 -3.94 5.86
C PHE A 33 -7.82 -2.86 5.72
N ALA A 34 -6.65 -3.09 6.32
CA ALA A 34 -5.44 -2.41 5.95
C ALA A 34 -5.16 -2.87 4.53
N THR A 35 -5.84 -2.22 3.57
CA THR A 35 -5.68 -2.46 2.14
C THR A 35 -4.19 -2.45 1.87
N ARG A 36 -3.64 -3.60 1.52
CA ARG A 36 -2.23 -3.69 1.15
C ARG A 36 -2.11 -3.31 -0.31
N VAL A 37 -1.14 -2.48 -0.62
CA VAL A 37 -0.85 -2.06 -1.98
C VAL A 37 0.51 -2.61 -2.39
N MET A 38 0.56 -3.29 -3.53
CA MET A 38 1.80 -3.75 -4.11
C MET A 38 2.51 -2.54 -4.74
N ILE A 39 3.67 -2.19 -4.21
CA ILE A 39 4.50 -1.10 -4.72
C ILE A 39 5.67 -1.70 -5.49
N ASN A 40 5.83 -1.24 -6.73
CA ASN A 40 7.03 -1.47 -7.53
C ASN A 40 7.92 -0.24 -7.45
N GLY A 41 9.08 -0.39 -6.82
CA GLY A 41 9.99 0.69 -6.49
C GLY A 41 11.45 0.30 -6.60
N ALA A 42 12.32 1.23 -6.22
CA ALA A 42 13.73 0.94 -5.98
C ALA A 42 14.17 1.52 -4.64
N CYS A 43 15.03 0.77 -3.94
CA CYS A 43 15.69 1.25 -2.75
C CYS A 43 16.83 2.19 -3.14
N LEU A 44 16.72 3.46 -2.77
CA LEU A 44 17.75 4.44 -3.08
C LEU A 44 19.05 4.19 -2.28
N ALA A 45 19.00 3.47 -1.15
CA ALA A 45 20.17 3.13 -0.35
C ALA A 45 21.03 2.03 -0.97
N CYS A 46 20.47 0.85 -1.20
CA CYS A 46 21.20 -0.31 -1.69
C CYS A 46 21.09 -0.50 -3.21
N LYS A 47 20.37 0.40 -3.90
CA LYS A 47 20.18 0.40 -5.37
C LYS A 47 19.50 -0.86 -5.92
N LYS A 48 18.82 -1.64 -5.07
CA LYS A 48 18.06 -2.82 -5.48
C LYS A 48 16.61 -2.46 -5.78
N ASP A 49 16.05 -3.12 -6.78
CA ASP A 49 14.62 -3.08 -7.05
C ASP A 49 13.84 -3.79 -5.97
N VAL A 50 12.64 -3.27 -5.69
CA VAL A 50 11.76 -3.79 -4.65
C VAL A 50 10.35 -3.88 -5.23
N SER A 51 9.77 -5.08 -5.17
CA SER A 51 8.34 -5.32 -5.38
C SER A 51 7.80 -5.94 -4.09
N ALA A 52 7.05 -5.17 -3.32
CA ALA A 52 6.56 -5.59 -2.02
C ALA A 52 5.21 -4.94 -1.69
N GLU A 53 4.45 -5.61 -0.82
CA GLU A 53 3.21 -5.08 -0.27
C GLU A 53 3.47 -4.16 0.92
N PHE A 54 2.88 -2.97 0.89
CA PHE A 54 2.89 -2.01 2.00
C PHE A 54 1.46 -1.68 2.41
N LYS A 55 1.27 -1.16 3.63
CA LYS A 55 -0.07 -0.72 4.05
C LYS A 55 -0.45 0.52 3.23
N SER A 56 -1.71 0.63 2.80
CA SER A 56 -2.16 1.76 1.97
C SER A 56 -1.98 3.14 2.60
N LEU A 57 -1.84 3.22 3.92
CA LEU A 57 -1.59 4.49 4.64
C LEU A 57 -0.10 4.82 4.78
N ASP A 58 0.80 3.90 4.44
CA ASP A 58 2.24 4.14 4.49
C ASP A 58 2.64 5.08 3.34
N ILE A 59 3.39 6.13 3.67
CA ILE A 59 3.90 7.12 2.72
C ILE A 59 5.39 6.84 2.50
N ALA A 60 5.84 6.89 1.25
CA ALA A 60 7.26 6.73 0.93
C ALA A 60 8.13 7.77 1.66
N PRO A 61 9.34 7.40 2.11
CA PRO A 61 10.05 6.16 1.79
C PRO A 61 9.59 4.93 2.58
N TYR A 62 9.44 3.82 1.88
CA TYR A 62 9.11 2.53 2.49
C TYR A 62 10.36 1.80 3.00
N PRO A 63 10.23 0.91 4.01
CA PRO A 63 11.33 0.08 4.48
C PRO A 63 11.79 -0.91 3.40
N CYS A 64 13.10 -0.95 3.14
CA CYS A 64 13.68 -1.88 2.17
C CYS A 64 13.85 -3.29 2.79
N PRO A 65 13.36 -4.36 2.14
CA PRO A 65 13.55 -5.73 2.63
C PRO A 65 15.01 -6.19 2.60
N HIS A 66 15.87 -5.54 1.79
CA HIS A 66 17.27 -5.95 1.62
C HIS A 66 18.23 -5.31 2.62
N CYS A 67 18.09 -4.00 2.89
CA CYS A 67 19.02 -3.26 3.76
C CYS A 67 18.35 -2.65 5.00
N ARG A 68 17.04 -2.85 5.18
CA ARG A 68 16.21 -2.36 6.30
C ARG A 68 16.14 -0.84 6.45
N GLN A 69 16.77 -0.07 5.57
CA GLN A 69 16.61 1.38 5.54
C GLN A 69 15.27 1.78 4.92
N SER A 70 14.64 2.83 5.47
CA SER A 70 13.47 3.48 4.87
C SER A 70 13.91 4.33 3.68
N ALA A 71 14.10 3.67 2.53
CA ALA A 71 14.71 4.25 1.34
C ALA A 71 14.04 3.80 0.03
N VAL A 72 12.93 3.06 0.09
CA VAL A 72 12.22 2.59 -1.10
C VAL A 72 11.26 3.66 -1.59
N PHE A 73 11.41 4.04 -2.86
CA PHE A 73 10.50 4.96 -3.54
C PHE A 73 9.85 4.26 -4.73
N PRO A 74 8.57 4.54 -5.00
CA PRO A 74 7.89 3.98 -6.16
C PRO A 74 8.54 4.44 -7.46
N LYS A 75 8.54 3.56 -8.46
CA LYS A 75 8.95 3.86 -9.82
C LYS A 75 7.83 4.60 -10.55
N PHE A 76 8.22 5.51 -11.43
CA PHE A 76 7.35 6.29 -12.31
C PHE A 76 7.74 6.05 -13.75
N PHE A 77 6.76 6.13 -14.64
CA PHE A 77 6.97 6.09 -16.07
C PHE A 77 6.94 7.51 -16.64
N CYS A 78 7.99 7.92 -17.34
CA CYS A 78 7.99 9.19 -18.07
C CYS A 78 7.39 9.02 -19.46
N VAL A 79 6.29 9.73 -19.73
CA VAL A 79 5.59 9.61 -21.02
C VAL A 79 6.40 10.26 -22.15
N SER A 80 7.22 11.28 -21.85
CA SER A 80 8.05 11.98 -22.82
C SER A 80 9.22 11.15 -23.36
N CYS A 81 10.06 10.57 -22.48
CA CYS A 81 11.23 9.78 -22.90
C CYS A 81 11.01 8.26 -22.82
N LYS A 82 9.84 7.82 -22.36
CA LYS A 82 9.46 6.41 -22.18
C LYS A 82 10.37 5.61 -21.25
N ARG A 83 11.09 6.26 -20.33
CA ARG A 83 11.91 5.59 -19.33
C ARG A 83 11.20 5.48 -17.99
N VAL A 84 11.51 4.41 -17.26
CA VAL A 84 11.13 4.25 -15.86
C VAL A 84 12.14 4.97 -14.99
N PHE A 85 11.71 5.68 -13.95
CA PHE A 85 12.60 6.43 -13.08
C PHE A 85 12.07 6.46 -11.65
N VAL A 86 12.94 6.77 -10.71
CA VAL A 86 12.54 7.13 -9.34
C VAL A 86 12.71 8.63 -9.17
N PRO A 87 11.68 9.38 -8.72
CA PRO A 87 11.80 10.82 -8.55
C PRO A 87 12.85 11.16 -7.49
N VAL A 88 13.51 12.31 -7.67
CA VAL A 88 14.39 12.85 -6.63
C VAL A 88 13.52 13.17 -5.40
N PRO A 89 13.81 12.61 -4.22
CA PRO A 89 13.02 12.89 -3.02
C PRO A 89 13.04 14.38 -2.67
N ASP A 90 11.88 14.95 -2.36
CA ASP A 90 11.80 16.26 -1.73
C ASP A 90 12.20 16.16 -0.25
N ARG A 91 13.01 17.11 0.21
CA ARG A 91 13.55 17.16 1.58
C ARG A 91 13.22 18.47 2.30
N SER A 92 12.38 19.32 1.71
CA SER A 92 11.95 20.60 2.29
C SER A 92 11.42 20.49 3.72
N SER A 93 10.74 19.37 4.03
CA SER A 93 10.16 19.08 5.35
C SER A 93 11.10 18.33 6.33
N GLY A 94 12.37 18.14 5.99
CA GLY A 94 13.33 17.36 6.78
C GLY A 94 13.22 15.84 6.60
N THR A 95 12.01 15.31 6.34
CA THR A 95 11.81 13.91 5.93
C THR A 95 11.80 13.80 4.41
N PRO A 96 12.57 12.87 3.80
CA PRO A 96 12.45 12.59 2.37
C PRO A 96 11.02 12.18 2.01
N ARG A 97 10.44 12.77 0.96
CA ARG A 97 9.09 12.45 0.46
C ARG A 97 9.08 12.42 -1.06
N ILE A 98 8.03 11.83 -1.64
CA ILE A 98 7.78 11.97 -3.08
C ILE A 98 7.43 13.45 -3.35
N PRO A 99 8.10 14.12 -4.32
CA PRO A 99 7.75 15.49 -4.68
C PRO A 99 6.32 15.57 -5.23
N GLN A 100 5.62 16.67 -4.94
CA GLN A 100 4.27 16.90 -5.46
C GLN A 100 4.20 16.89 -6.99
N SER A 101 5.27 17.36 -7.65
CA SER A 101 5.42 17.32 -9.10
C SER A 101 6.68 16.53 -9.45
N PRO A 102 6.59 15.20 -9.60
CA PRO A 102 7.74 14.37 -9.94
C PRO A 102 8.26 14.71 -11.35
N ARG A 103 9.57 14.92 -11.45
CA ARG A 103 10.26 15.18 -12.71
C ARG A 103 11.14 13.99 -13.08
N CYS A 104 11.08 13.60 -14.34
CA CYS A 104 11.91 12.53 -14.87
C CYS A 104 13.40 12.86 -14.68
N THR A 105 14.17 11.95 -14.08
CA THR A 105 15.60 12.19 -13.83
C THR A 105 16.43 12.26 -15.12
N ALA A 106 15.98 11.58 -16.20
CA ALA A 106 16.63 11.56 -17.50
C ALA A 106 16.36 12.80 -18.38
N CYS A 107 15.09 13.17 -18.60
CA CYS A 107 14.72 14.26 -19.53
C CYS A 107 14.08 15.49 -18.87
N LYS A 108 13.95 15.50 -17.55
CA LYS A 108 13.38 16.60 -16.73
C LYS A 108 11.89 16.93 -16.96
N SER A 109 11.20 16.20 -17.85
CA SER A 109 9.77 16.34 -18.07
C SER A 109 8.95 16.05 -16.80
N THR A 110 7.86 16.80 -16.62
CA THR A 110 6.83 16.58 -15.59
C THR A 110 5.72 15.64 -16.08
N TYR A 111 5.69 15.30 -17.37
CA TYR A 111 4.67 14.41 -17.93
C TYR A 111 5.00 12.94 -17.58
N THR A 112 4.54 12.54 -16.40
CA THR A 112 4.89 11.29 -15.74
C THR A 112 3.65 10.66 -15.09
N GLN A 113 3.68 9.35 -14.92
CA GLN A 113 2.60 8.58 -14.30
C GLN A 113 3.19 7.45 -13.45
N GLY A 114 2.41 6.85 -12.55
CA GLY A 114 2.84 5.68 -11.79
C GLY A 114 3.24 4.52 -12.72
N TYR A 115 4.35 3.84 -12.43
CA TYR A 115 4.79 2.70 -13.21
C TYR A 115 4.15 1.40 -12.72
N TYR A 116 3.52 0.66 -13.64
CA TYR A 116 2.90 -0.63 -13.40
C TYR A 116 3.52 -1.64 -14.37
N PRO A 117 4.37 -2.57 -13.89
CA PRO A 117 4.96 -3.60 -14.73
C PRO A 117 3.89 -4.40 -15.51
N GLY A 118 4.15 -4.67 -16.78
CA GLY A 118 3.25 -5.42 -17.65
C GLY A 118 2.11 -4.61 -18.27
N LEU A 119 1.96 -3.34 -17.93
CA LEU A 119 0.95 -2.49 -18.55
C LEU A 119 1.37 -2.12 -19.99
N GLU A 120 0.61 -2.59 -20.99
CA GLU A 120 0.97 -2.48 -22.41
C GLU A 120 1.16 -1.02 -22.88
N ILE A 121 0.45 -0.07 -22.29
CA ILE A 121 0.62 1.36 -22.60
C ILE A 121 1.95 1.95 -22.11
N GLN A 122 2.66 1.25 -21.21
CA GLN A 122 3.91 1.68 -20.58
C GLN A 122 5.11 0.90 -21.12
N GLN A 123 5.24 0.70 -22.43
CA GLN A 123 6.41 0.06 -23.04
C GLN A 123 7.70 0.83 -22.71
N PRO A 124 8.50 0.41 -21.72
CA PRO A 124 9.59 1.24 -21.23
C PRO A 124 10.85 1.00 -22.07
N LYS A 125 11.52 2.09 -22.47
CA LYS A 125 12.81 2.08 -23.18
C LYS A 125 14.00 1.84 -22.25
N GLY A 126 13.76 1.35 -21.04
CA GLY A 126 14.75 1.16 -19.99
C GLY A 126 14.56 2.09 -18.79
N GLU A 127 15.55 2.09 -17.91
CA GLU A 127 15.52 2.84 -16.65
C GLU A 127 16.41 4.10 -16.71
N ALA A 128 15.98 5.14 -16.00
CA ALA A 128 16.78 6.32 -15.75
C ALA A 128 17.70 6.08 -14.54
N PRO A 129 18.83 6.80 -14.44
CA PRO A 129 19.69 6.71 -13.28
C PRO A 129 18.92 6.98 -11.98
N LEU A 130 19.18 6.15 -10.97
CA LEU A 130 18.61 6.34 -9.64
C LEU A 130 19.17 7.63 -9.03
N PRO A 131 18.33 8.43 -8.35
CA PRO A 131 18.80 9.60 -7.63
C PRO A 131 19.74 9.19 -6.47
N PRO A 132 20.56 10.14 -5.99
CA PRO A 132 21.36 9.93 -4.79
C PRO A 132 20.47 9.73 -3.55
N TRP A 133 20.95 8.91 -2.63
CA TRP A 133 20.38 8.67 -1.29
C TRP A 133 21.40 9.11 -0.25
N PRO A 134 21.00 9.43 0.99
CA PRO A 134 21.95 9.48 2.10
C PRO A 134 22.63 8.12 2.33
#